data_AF-A0A9Q5Z499-F1
#
_entry.id   AF-A0A9Q5Z499-F1
#
_cell.length_a   1.000
_cell.length_b   1.000
_cell.length_c   1.000
_cell.angle_alpha   90.00
_cell.angle_beta   90.00
_cell.angle_gamma   90.00
#
_symmetry.space_group_name_H-M   'P 1'
#
loop_
_entity.id
_entity.type
_entity.pdbx_description
1 polymer ?
#
loop_
_entity_poly.entity_id
_entity_poly.type
_entity_poly.pdbx_seq_one_letter_code
_entity_poly.pdbx_strand_id
1 'polypeptide(L)'
;MVKKIEPQSFQSKRLGTYLIEAELITPEQLNTALKTQQLSGEQLGKILATHGFVKQQTIEYLMSNIVLPERNKILKNQSYSNNRKSDHLSIVESGNSIKPENAMVGWQSAHHLQIYLSANKTFKFLLVVVLLFAVVSLIANYNVYYLPDFLGRDLLRILFDLNSEDNIPTIYSGTALLFCSILTEIVFQAQKSAKNKDSWAWRGLSIVFAGLSLDELIGLHERLTKPLGEMFNTGGFLYYAWVIGGAVFVFVFLLVFGRFIIHLPRKTRRLFLIAGTVYVSGAIGTELIGGYYHYYYTSNSMLYSSITTVEEVLEMLGVIIFIYALLSYINSNMKGIDIGIHLNDGKKQNHRN
;
A
#
# COMPACT_ATOMS: atom_id res chain seq x y z
N MET A 1 -17.88 32.41 -44.12
CA MET A 1 -16.74 33.06 -43.46
C MET A 1 -16.65 32.51 -42.03
N VAL A 2 -16.00 31.36 -41.85
CA VAL A 2 -15.88 30.68 -40.56
C VAL A 2 -14.44 30.85 -40.10
N LYS A 3 -14.24 31.63 -39.03
CA LYS A 3 -12.94 31.86 -38.39
C LYS A 3 -12.43 30.52 -37.85
N LYS A 4 -11.32 30.04 -38.41
CA LYS A 4 -10.56 28.87 -37.95
C LYS A 4 -9.99 29.19 -36.57
N ILE A 5 -10.47 28.52 -35.53
CA ILE A 5 -9.91 28.62 -34.18
C ILE A 5 -8.60 27.83 -34.19
N GLU A 6 -7.47 28.52 -34.12
CA GLU A 6 -6.16 27.90 -33.93
C GLU A 6 -6.10 27.25 -32.53
N PRO A 7 -5.52 26.05 -32.40
CA PRO A 7 -5.39 25.38 -31.11
C PRO A 7 -4.38 26.13 -30.24
N GLN A 8 -4.86 26.86 -29.22
CA GLN A 8 -4.00 27.43 -28.19
C GLN A 8 -3.23 26.30 -27.50
N SER A 9 -1.90 26.34 -27.62
CA SER A 9 -1.00 25.47 -26.88
C SER A 9 -1.20 25.70 -25.38
N PHE A 10 -1.72 24.69 -24.66
CA PHE A 10 -1.84 24.71 -23.20
C PHE A 10 -0.45 24.65 -22.54
N GLN A 11 0.27 25.76 -22.55
CA GLN A 11 1.47 25.95 -21.74
C GLN A 11 1.04 26.44 -20.36
N SER A 12 1.49 25.77 -19.29
CA SER A 12 1.30 26.25 -17.93
C SER A 12 1.81 27.68 -17.81
N LYS A 13 0.93 28.63 -17.47
CA LYS A 13 1.35 30.01 -17.15
C LYS A 13 2.38 29.99 -16.01
N ARG A 14 3.37 30.88 -16.10
CA ARG A 14 4.45 31.01 -15.10
C ARG A 14 4.01 31.98 -14.00
N LEU A 15 4.59 31.85 -12.80
CA LEU A 15 4.25 32.69 -11.64
C LEU A 15 4.35 34.19 -11.95
N GLY A 16 5.41 34.61 -12.64
CA GLY A 16 5.58 36.01 -13.06
C GLY A 16 4.46 36.53 -13.95
N THR A 17 3.84 35.67 -14.77
CA THR A 17 2.70 36.03 -15.62
C THR A 17 1.46 36.33 -14.78
N TYR A 18 1.16 35.50 -13.78
CA TYR A 18 0.03 35.76 -12.87
C TYR A 18 0.22 37.05 -12.06
N LEU A 19 1.45 37.35 -11.65
CA LEU A 19 1.74 38.56 -10.88
C LEU A 19 1.63 39.84 -11.73
N ILE A 20 1.98 39.78 -13.02
CA ILE A 20 1.77 40.89 -13.95
C ILE A 20 0.27 41.04 -14.29
N GLU A 21 -0.42 39.93 -14.60
CA GLU A 21 -1.86 39.96 -14.92
C GLU A 21 -2.72 40.46 -13.75
N ALA A 22 -2.30 40.19 -12.52
CA ALA A 22 -2.95 40.69 -11.31
C ALA A 22 -2.50 42.11 -10.90
N GLU A 23 -1.68 42.77 -11.72
CA GLU A 23 -1.10 44.10 -11.46
C GLU A 23 -0.33 44.20 -10.14
N LEU A 24 0.18 43.06 -9.63
CA LEU A 24 0.93 42.99 -8.39
C LEU A 24 2.41 43.33 -8.58
N ILE A 25 2.93 43.16 -9.80
CA ILE A 25 4.28 43.60 -10.20
C ILE A 25 4.27 44.16 -11.62
N THR A 26 5.25 45.00 -11.92
CA THR A 26 5.50 45.47 -13.29
C THR A 26 6.40 44.50 -14.07
N PRO A 27 6.38 44.53 -15.41
CA PRO A 27 7.31 43.77 -16.24
C PRO A 27 8.79 44.08 -15.95
N GLU A 28 9.09 45.32 -15.55
CA GLU A 28 10.44 45.76 -15.19
C GLU A 28 10.93 45.15 -13.87
N GLN A 29 10.04 45.09 -12.87
CA GLN A 29 10.30 44.41 -11.60
C GLN A 29 10.50 42.91 -11.81
N LEU A 30 9.70 42.29 -12.67
CA LEU A 30 9.88 40.89 -13.06
C LEU A 30 11.23 40.65 -13.74
N ASN A 31 11.62 41.50 -14.70
CA ASN A 31 12.90 41.39 -15.38
C ASN A 31 14.09 41.53 -14.43
N THR A 32 14.00 42.44 -13.45
CA THR A 32 15.01 42.62 -12.40
C THR A 32 15.15 41.36 -11.54
N ALA A 33 14.02 40.78 -11.15
CA ALA A 33 14.00 39.54 -10.37
C ALA A 33 14.51 38.34 -11.18
N LEU A 34 14.23 38.26 -12.48
CA LEU A 34 14.72 37.20 -13.37
C LEU A 34 16.23 37.28 -13.60
N LYS A 35 16.79 38.48 -13.76
CA LYS A 35 18.25 38.67 -13.82
C LYS A 35 18.92 38.21 -12.53
N THR A 36 18.33 38.57 -11.38
CA THR A 36 18.81 38.14 -10.08
C THR A 36 18.72 36.63 -9.92
N GLN A 37 17.62 36.01 -10.38
CA GLN A 37 17.44 34.56 -10.37
C GLN A 37 18.50 33.82 -11.19
N GLN A 38 18.89 34.37 -12.35
CA GLN A 38 19.94 33.78 -13.18
C GLN A 38 21.31 33.82 -12.49
N LEU A 39 21.58 34.87 -11.71
CA LEU A 39 22.85 35.04 -10.99
C LEU A 39 22.90 34.26 -9.67
N SER A 40 21.78 34.21 -8.93
CA SER A 40 21.74 33.62 -7.58
C SER A 40 21.20 32.19 -7.53
N GLY A 41 20.44 31.75 -8.54
CA GLY A 41 19.73 30.48 -8.53
C GLY A 41 18.55 30.41 -7.55
N GLU A 42 18.21 31.50 -6.85
CA GLU A 42 17.11 31.50 -5.89
C GLU A 42 15.72 31.43 -6.55
N GLN A 43 14.70 31.05 -5.75
CA GLN A 43 13.33 31.01 -6.24
C GLN A 43 12.81 32.42 -6.55
N LEU A 44 12.22 32.60 -7.73
CA LEU A 44 11.70 33.89 -8.20
C LEU A 44 10.77 34.56 -7.17
N GLY A 45 9.90 33.78 -6.51
CA GLY A 45 9.01 34.30 -5.48
C GLY A 45 9.75 34.92 -4.30
N LYS A 46 10.80 34.24 -3.80
CA LYS A 46 11.66 34.75 -2.72
C LYS A 46 12.38 36.03 -3.13
N ILE A 47 12.87 36.09 -4.37
CA ILE A 47 13.56 37.27 -4.90
C ILE A 47 12.61 38.46 -4.97
N LEU A 48 11.39 38.26 -5.50
CA LEU A 48 10.35 39.29 -5.57
C LEU A 48 9.97 39.81 -4.18
N ALA A 49 9.88 38.93 -3.18
CA ALA A 49 9.62 39.31 -1.80
C ALA A 49 10.79 40.04 -1.14
N THR A 50 12.02 39.60 -1.39
CA THR A 50 13.24 40.20 -0.84
C THR A 50 13.48 41.61 -1.39
N HIS A 51 13.13 41.84 -2.66
CA HIS A 51 13.18 43.17 -3.27
C HIS A 51 12.01 44.08 -2.85
N GLY A 52 11.07 43.56 -2.05
CA GLY A 52 9.90 44.31 -1.59
C GLY A 52 8.83 44.55 -2.67
N PHE A 53 8.92 43.87 -3.82
CA PHE A 53 7.96 44.06 -4.92
C PHE A 53 6.59 43.44 -4.61
N VAL A 54 6.58 42.32 -3.89
CA VAL A 54 5.33 41.65 -3.46
C VAL A 54 5.56 41.05 -2.08
N LYS A 55 4.55 41.07 -1.21
CA LYS A 55 4.66 40.38 0.08
C LYS A 55 4.78 38.86 -0.10
N GLN A 56 5.62 38.23 0.70
CA GLN A 56 5.80 36.78 0.70
C GLN A 56 4.46 36.03 0.86
N GLN A 57 3.56 36.53 1.72
CA GLN A 57 2.24 35.94 1.95
C GLN A 57 1.37 35.97 0.68
N THR A 58 1.47 37.02 -0.14
CA THR A 58 0.71 37.14 -1.39
C THR A 58 1.19 36.12 -2.42
N ILE A 59 2.51 35.85 -2.46
CA ILE A 59 3.10 34.85 -3.33
C ILE A 59 2.66 33.44 -2.90
N GLU A 60 2.68 33.15 -1.60
CA GLU A 60 2.22 31.88 -1.04
C GLU A 60 0.73 31.64 -1.30
N TYR A 61 -0.09 32.69 -1.15
CA TYR A 61 -1.52 32.64 -1.45
C TYR A 61 -1.78 32.33 -2.93
N LEU A 62 -1.11 33.03 -3.85
CA LEU A 62 -1.25 32.79 -5.30
C LEU A 62 -0.79 31.39 -5.69
N MET A 63 0.31 30.92 -5.11
CA MET A 63 0.84 29.58 -5.38
C MET A 63 -0.13 28.49 -4.92
N SER A 64 -0.64 28.59 -3.69
CA SER A 64 -1.51 27.57 -3.10
C SER A 64 -2.92 27.54 -3.72
N ASN A 65 -3.50 28.70 -3.99
CA ASN A 65 -4.91 28.78 -4.38
C ASN A 65 -5.16 28.90 -5.88
N ILE A 66 -4.17 29.34 -6.67
CA ILE A 66 -4.35 29.60 -8.10
C ILE A 66 -3.38 28.78 -8.95
N VAL A 67 -2.06 28.97 -8.75
CA VAL A 67 -1.05 28.41 -9.66
C VAL A 67 -0.94 26.88 -9.57
N LEU A 68 -0.85 26.30 -8.37
CA LEU A 68 -0.74 24.84 -8.20
C LEU A 68 -2.03 24.11 -8.59
N PRO A 69 -3.25 24.56 -8.22
CA PRO A 69 -4.49 23.95 -8.67
C PRO A 69 -4.68 23.96 -10.21
N GLU A 70 -4.37 25.07 -10.89
CA GLU A 70 -4.48 25.14 -12.36
C GLU A 70 -3.48 24.20 -13.06
N ARG A 71 -2.23 24.14 -12.58
CA ARG A 71 -1.24 23.18 -13.09
C ARG A 71 -1.71 21.74 -12.93
N ASN A 72 -2.27 21.41 -11.77
CA ASN A 72 -2.79 20.07 -11.51
C ASN A 72 -3.98 19.72 -12.41
N LYS A 73 -4.85 20.68 -12.76
CA LYS A 73 -5.94 20.48 -13.73
C LYS A 73 -5.39 20.21 -15.14
N ILE A 74 -4.39 20.97 -15.59
CA ILE A 74 -3.76 20.77 -16.91
C ILE A 74 -3.09 19.38 -17.00
N LEU A 75 -2.36 18.98 -15.95
CA LEU A 75 -1.71 17.67 -15.89
C LEU A 75 -2.73 16.52 -15.94
N LYS A 76 -3.81 16.60 -15.15
CA LYS A 76 -4.90 15.61 -15.20
C LYS A 76 -5.52 15.52 -16.59
N ASN A 77 -5.82 16.65 -17.23
CA ASN A 77 -6.45 16.67 -18.55
C ASN A 77 -5.52 16.13 -19.66
N GLN A 78 -4.20 16.33 -19.55
CA GLN A 78 -3.23 15.73 -20.47
C GLN A 78 -3.12 14.21 -20.27
N SER A 79 -3.20 13.70 -19.04
CA SER A 79 -3.24 12.26 -18.76
C SER A 79 -4.49 11.59 -19.34
N TYR A 80 -5.65 12.25 -19.33
CA TYR A 80 -6.88 11.73 -19.94
C TYR A 80 -6.85 11.77 -21.48
N SER A 81 -6.19 12.76 -22.08
CA SER A 81 -6.09 12.90 -23.55
C SER A 81 -5.11 11.91 -24.18
N ASN A 82 -3.98 11.62 -23.50
CA ASN A 82 -2.97 10.68 -24.00
C ASN A 82 -3.45 9.22 -24.04
N ASN A 83 -4.45 8.84 -23.23
CA ASN A 83 -5.06 7.50 -23.26
C ASN A 83 -6.06 7.28 -24.42
N ARG A 84 -6.37 8.30 -25.23
CA ARG A 84 -7.30 8.20 -26.39
C ARG A 84 -6.63 8.25 -27.76
N LYS A 85 -5.29 8.41 -27.83
CA LYS A 85 -4.56 8.67 -29.09
C LYS A 85 -3.52 7.59 -29.45
N SER A 86 -3.67 6.37 -28.93
CA SER A 86 -2.79 5.24 -29.27
C SER A 86 -3.22 4.46 -30.52
N ASP A 87 -4.32 4.82 -31.18
CA ASP A 87 -4.74 4.19 -32.43
C ASP A 87 -4.62 5.15 -33.63
N HIS A 88 -3.79 4.72 -34.59
CA HIS A 88 -3.61 5.19 -35.97
C HIS A 88 -2.53 6.23 -36.35
N LEU A 89 -1.70 5.75 -37.29
CA LEU A 89 -1.10 6.39 -38.48
C LEU A 89 0.36 6.86 -38.46
N SER A 90 1.17 6.07 -39.17
CA SER A 90 2.45 6.33 -39.84
C SER A 90 2.34 7.34 -41.00
N ILE A 91 3.44 8.09 -41.29
CA ILE A 91 4.06 8.34 -42.63
C ILE A 91 4.98 9.60 -42.62
N VAL A 92 6.27 9.36 -42.95
CA VAL A 92 7.25 10.10 -43.82
C VAL A 92 7.80 11.51 -43.49
N GLU A 93 9.15 11.50 -43.38
CA GLU A 93 10.28 12.43 -43.70
C GLU A 93 10.15 13.95 -43.97
N SER A 94 11.09 14.73 -43.41
CA SER A 94 12.30 15.28 -44.09
C SER A 94 12.79 16.61 -43.49
N GLY A 95 14.12 16.84 -43.43
CA GLY A 95 14.67 18.21 -43.49
C GLY A 95 15.71 18.67 -42.45
N ASN A 96 16.91 18.08 -42.47
CA ASN A 96 18.26 18.65 -42.31
C ASN A 96 18.61 19.82 -41.33
N SER A 97 19.69 19.55 -40.55
CA SER A 97 20.81 20.43 -40.11
C SER A 97 20.51 21.74 -39.36
N ILE A 98 20.99 21.95 -38.13
CA ILE A 98 22.39 22.33 -37.80
C ILE A 98 22.70 21.95 -36.33
N LYS A 99 23.87 21.33 -36.08
CA LYS A 99 24.47 21.20 -34.73
C LYS A 99 25.24 22.48 -34.39
N PRO A 100 25.29 22.86 -33.10
CA PRO A 100 26.58 22.98 -32.46
C PRO A 100 26.67 22.12 -31.20
N GLU A 101 27.77 21.38 -31.13
CA GLU A 101 28.30 20.73 -29.94
C GLU A 101 28.44 21.72 -28.76
N ASN A 102 28.38 21.16 -27.55
CA ASN A 102 28.53 21.80 -26.23
C ASN A 102 27.25 22.33 -25.56
N ALA A 103 26.29 21.43 -25.33
CA ALA A 103 25.31 21.56 -24.25
C ALA A 103 24.97 20.19 -23.63
N MET A 104 26.00 19.41 -23.28
CA MET A 104 25.85 18.25 -22.42
C MET A 104 26.09 18.64 -20.96
N VAL A 105 25.18 19.43 -20.38
CA VAL A 105 25.03 19.50 -18.92
C VAL A 105 23.55 19.67 -18.59
N GLY A 106 23.00 18.65 -17.93
CA GLY A 106 22.06 18.87 -16.83
C GLY A 106 20.57 18.88 -17.14
N TRP A 107 20.01 17.83 -17.75
CA TRP A 107 18.56 17.56 -17.61
C TRP A 107 18.27 16.05 -17.49
N GLN A 108 18.74 15.46 -16.39
CA GLN A 108 18.16 14.26 -15.81
C GLN A 108 17.93 14.53 -14.32
N SER A 109 16.88 15.30 -14.01
CA SER A 109 16.38 15.32 -12.63
C SER A 109 15.45 14.12 -12.49
N ALA A 110 16.02 12.97 -12.12
CA ALA A 110 15.23 11.86 -11.64
C ALA A 110 14.57 12.34 -10.33
N HIS A 111 13.25 12.45 -10.30
CA HIS A 111 12.54 12.70 -9.05
C HIS A 111 12.68 11.46 -8.18
N HIS A 112 13.65 11.48 -7.28
CA HIS A 112 13.87 10.41 -6.32
C HIS A 112 12.81 10.49 -5.22
N LEU A 113 11.69 9.81 -5.41
CA LEU A 113 10.74 9.57 -4.33
C LEU A 113 11.30 8.45 -3.44
N GLN A 114 11.69 8.78 -2.21
CA GLN A 114 12.12 7.81 -1.21
C GLN A 114 11.01 7.65 -0.16
N ILE A 115 10.31 6.51 -0.18
CA ILE A 115 9.28 6.19 0.83
C ILE A 115 9.92 5.31 1.90
N TYR A 116 10.05 5.82 3.12
CA TYR A 116 10.59 5.07 4.25
C TYR A 116 9.48 4.40 5.06
N LEU A 117 9.61 3.09 5.30
CA LEU A 117 8.70 2.30 6.14
C LEU A 117 9.08 2.41 7.62
N SER A 118 8.24 3.07 8.43
CA SER A 118 8.42 3.14 9.88
C SER A 118 7.52 2.12 10.58
N ALA A 119 8.10 1.22 11.38
CA ALA A 119 7.36 0.18 12.10
C ALA A 119 6.12 0.72 12.85
N ASN A 120 6.28 1.82 13.60
CA ASN A 120 5.19 2.41 14.38
C ASN A 120 4.10 3.05 13.48
N LYS A 121 4.49 3.71 12.38
CA LYS A 121 3.52 4.35 11.46
C LYS A 121 2.75 3.30 10.68
N THR A 122 3.44 2.27 10.19
CA THR A 122 2.85 1.12 9.50
C THR A 122 1.88 0.39 10.42
N PHE A 123 2.28 0.08 11.66
CA PHE A 123 1.38 -0.57 12.64
C PHE A 123 0.10 0.23 12.87
N LYS A 124 0.21 1.54 13.14
CA LYS A 124 -0.97 2.39 13.38
C LYS A 124 -1.87 2.47 12.17
N PHE A 125 -1.30 2.62 10.98
CA PHE A 125 -2.06 2.67 9.73
C PHE A 125 -2.86 1.37 9.52
N LEU A 126 -2.19 0.21 9.59
CA LEU A 126 -2.83 -1.09 9.40
C LEU A 126 -3.90 -1.34 10.47
N LEU A 127 -3.64 -0.99 11.73
CA LEU A 127 -4.61 -1.13 12.81
C LEU A 127 -5.88 -0.30 12.55
N VAL A 128 -5.74 0.95 12.10
CA VAL A 128 -6.89 1.78 11.75
C VAL A 128 -7.69 1.16 10.61
N VAL A 129 -7.05 0.59 9.60
CA VAL A 129 -7.73 -0.10 8.49
C VAL A 129 -8.55 -1.29 9.00
N VAL A 130 -7.97 -2.15 9.83
CA VAL A 130 -8.69 -3.31 10.40
C VAL A 130 -9.88 -2.90 11.26
N LEU A 131 -9.70 -1.87 12.10
CA LEU A 131 -10.80 -1.35 12.92
C LEU A 131 -11.93 -0.77 12.05
N LEU A 132 -11.59 -0.12 10.94
CA LEU A 132 -12.59 0.36 9.99
C LEU A 132 -13.32 -0.80 9.31
N PHE A 133 -12.62 -1.85 8.89
CA PHE A 133 -13.27 -3.04 8.33
C PHE A 133 -14.21 -3.68 9.34
N ALA A 134 -13.79 -3.90 10.59
CA ALA A 134 -14.64 -4.46 11.63
C ALA A 134 -15.92 -3.62 11.84
N VAL A 135 -15.79 -2.29 11.93
CA VAL A 135 -16.95 -1.40 12.10
C VAL A 135 -17.88 -1.44 10.88
N VAL A 136 -17.33 -1.33 9.66
CA VAL A 136 -18.13 -1.36 8.43
C VAL A 136 -18.83 -2.70 8.28
N SER A 137 -18.14 -3.80 8.59
CA SER A 137 -18.68 -5.16 8.54
C SER A 137 -19.86 -5.36 9.48
N LEU A 138 -19.73 -4.92 10.74
CA LEU A 138 -20.80 -4.99 11.74
C LEU A 138 -22.00 -4.14 11.35
N ILE A 139 -21.78 -2.93 10.82
CA ILE A 139 -22.86 -2.08 10.31
C ILE A 139 -23.56 -2.73 9.10
N ALA A 140 -22.79 -3.30 8.16
CA ALA A 140 -23.33 -3.97 6.99
C ALA A 140 -24.21 -5.18 7.39
N ASN A 141 -23.72 -6.03 8.29
CA ASN A 141 -24.47 -7.16 8.84
C ASN A 141 -25.72 -6.69 9.60
N TYR A 142 -25.60 -5.68 10.47
CA TYR A 142 -26.76 -5.13 11.19
C TYR A 142 -27.86 -4.66 10.23
N ASN A 143 -27.49 -3.95 9.16
CA ASN A 143 -28.45 -3.46 8.18
C ASN A 143 -29.21 -4.61 7.50
N VAL A 144 -28.53 -5.71 7.17
CA VAL A 144 -29.18 -6.88 6.53
C VAL A 144 -30.09 -7.63 7.49
N TYR A 145 -29.72 -7.75 8.77
CA TYR A 145 -30.53 -8.51 9.73
C TYR A 145 -31.70 -7.73 10.35
N TYR A 146 -31.61 -6.40 10.44
CA TYR A 146 -32.59 -5.60 11.21
C TYR A 146 -33.29 -4.49 10.44
N LEU A 147 -32.79 -4.07 9.27
CA LEU A 147 -33.42 -3.00 8.48
C LEU A 147 -34.12 -3.55 7.23
N PRO A 148 -35.22 -2.89 6.79
CA PRO A 148 -35.82 -3.16 5.49
C PRO A 148 -34.83 -2.99 4.34
N ASP A 149 -35.15 -3.55 3.18
CA ASP A 149 -34.35 -3.40 1.96
C ASP A 149 -34.17 -1.92 1.57
N PHE A 150 -32.94 -1.53 1.27
CA PHE A 150 -32.61 -0.20 0.74
C PHE A 150 -31.41 -0.27 -0.22
N LEU A 151 -31.28 0.76 -1.06
CA LEU A 151 -30.25 0.82 -2.09
C LEU A 151 -28.84 0.80 -1.48
N GLY A 152 -28.05 -0.19 -1.89
CA GLY A 152 -26.67 -0.36 -1.42
C GLY A 152 -26.51 -1.18 -0.14
N ARG A 153 -27.59 -1.64 0.51
CA ARG A 153 -27.53 -2.50 1.70
C ARG A 153 -26.69 -3.75 1.45
N ASP A 154 -27.07 -4.52 0.44
CA ASP A 154 -26.42 -5.80 0.15
C ASP A 154 -25.03 -5.61 -0.48
N LEU A 155 -24.82 -4.49 -1.20
CA LEU A 155 -23.50 -4.12 -1.74
C LEU A 155 -22.48 -3.89 -0.61
N LEU A 156 -22.87 -3.21 0.49
CA LEU A 156 -21.98 -3.00 1.62
C LEU A 156 -21.58 -4.31 2.29
N ARG A 157 -22.52 -5.26 2.40
CA ARG A 157 -22.22 -6.59 2.94
C ARG A 157 -21.28 -7.35 2.00
N ILE A 158 -21.59 -7.44 0.71
CA ILE A 158 -20.74 -8.14 -0.27
C ILE A 158 -19.30 -7.60 -0.28
N LEU A 159 -19.10 -6.30 -0.08
CA LEU A 159 -17.77 -5.69 -0.17
C LEU A 159 -16.95 -5.76 1.13
N PHE A 160 -17.60 -5.85 2.30
CA PHE A 160 -16.94 -5.66 3.60
C PHE A 160 -17.35 -6.67 4.70
N ASP A 161 -18.19 -7.66 4.40
CA ASP A 161 -18.54 -8.72 5.37
C ASP A 161 -17.29 -9.55 5.68
N LEU A 162 -16.81 -9.50 6.92
CA LEU A 162 -15.57 -10.19 7.30
C LEU A 162 -15.74 -11.70 7.25
N ASN A 163 -16.98 -12.20 7.35
CA ASN A 163 -17.29 -13.61 7.24
C ASN A 163 -17.30 -14.13 5.79
N SER A 164 -17.23 -13.27 4.78
CA SER A 164 -17.27 -13.70 3.38
C SER A 164 -15.90 -13.65 2.76
N GLU A 165 -15.59 -14.69 2.01
CA GLU A 165 -14.43 -14.69 1.11
C GLU A 165 -14.69 -13.85 -0.16
N ASP A 166 -13.61 -13.55 -0.89
CA ASP A 166 -13.63 -12.81 -2.16
C ASP A 166 -14.04 -11.33 -2.07
N ASN A 167 -13.63 -10.63 -1.01
CA ASN A 167 -13.95 -9.21 -0.82
C ASN A 167 -12.73 -8.33 -0.48
N ILE A 168 -12.99 -7.06 -0.14
CA ILE A 168 -11.93 -6.08 0.14
C ILE A 168 -11.09 -6.48 1.37
N PRO A 169 -11.69 -6.85 2.52
CA PRO A 169 -10.96 -7.45 3.64
C PRO A 169 -10.09 -8.66 3.27
N THR A 170 -10.60 -9.65 2.53
CA THR A 170 -9.81 -10.84 2.12
C THR A 170 -8.56 -10.44 1.32
N ILE A 171 -8.71 -9.51 0.36
CA ILE A 171 -7.57 -8.99 -0.41
C ILE A 171 -6.57 -8.29 0.51
N TYR A 172 -7.05 -7.54 1.50
CA TYR A 172 -6.19 -6.89 2.48
C TYR A 172 -5.42 -7.92 3.33
N SER A 173 -6.09 -8.91 3.92
CA SER A 173 -5.48 -9.95 4.73
C SER A 173 -4.44 -10.74 3.93
N GLY A 174 -4.81 -11.17 2.71
CA GLY A 174 -3.94 -11.90 1.80
C GLY A 174 -2.70 -11.09 1.41
N THR A 175 -2.86 -9.79 1.12
CA THR A 175 -1.72 -8.90 0.79
C THR A 175 -0.85 -8.58 2.01
N ALA A 176 -1.42 -8.50 3.21
CA ALA A 176 -0.66 -8.31 4.46
C ALA A 176 0.19 -9.56 4.78
N LEU A 177 -0.34 -10.77 4.57
CA LEU A 177 0.41 -12.02 4.67
C LEU A 177 1.51 -12.09 3.61
N LEU A 178 1.23 -11.70 2.37
CA LEU A 178 2.26 -11.60 1.32
C LEU A 178 3.35 -10.60 1.70
N PHE A 179 2.99 -9.48 2.32
CA PHE A 179 3.96 -8.51 2.82
C PHE A 179 4.85 -9.10 3.93
N CYS A 180 4.30 -9.93 4.83
CA CYS A 180 5.09 -10.70 5.79
C CYS A 180 6.08 -11.65 5.08
N SER A 181 5.64 -12.33 4.02
CA SER A 181 6.51 -13.18 3.19
C SER A 181 7.66 -12.40 2.56
N ILE A 182 7.40 -11.21 2.04
CA ILE A 182 8.43 -10.33 1.45
C ILE A 182 9.40 -9.84 2.51
N LEU A 183 8.90 -9.37 3.68
CA LEU A 183 9.75 -8.87 4.76
C LEU A 183 10.67 -9.98 5.32
N THR A 184 10.15 -11.20 5.48
CA THR A 184 10.96 -12.34 5.92
C THR A 184 12.00 -12.76 4.88
N GLU A 185 11.68 -12.66 3.58
CA GLU A 185 12.66 -12.86 2.50
C GLU A 185 13.77 -11.79 2.51
N ILE A 186 13.43 -10.52 2.73
CA ILE A 186 14.43 -9.44 2.87
C ILE A 186 15.39 -9.75 4.03
N VAL A 187 14.84 -10.20 5.17
CA VAL A 187 15.64 -10.59 6.33
C VAL A 187 16.53 -11.81 6.01
N PHE A 188 16.02 -12.80 5.27
CA PHE A 188 16.81 -13.94 4.81
C PHE A 188 18.02 -13.48 3.99
N GLN A 189 17.81 -12.64 2.98
CA GLN A 189 18.88 -12.22 2.06
C GLN A 189 19.97 -11.44 2.79
N ALA A 190 19.59 -10.59 3.74
CA ALA A 190 20.56 -9.87 4.56
C ALA A 190 21.34 -10.80 5.50
N GLN A 191 20.69 -11.78 6.14
CA GLN A 191 21.37 -12.70 7.05
C GLN A 191 22.22 -13.75 6.34
N LYS A 192 21.81 -14.17 5.13
CA LYS A 192 22.61 -15.02 4.25
C LYS A 192 23.91 -14.34 3.88
N SER A 193 23.86 -13.04 3.55
CA SER A 193 25.04 -12.22 3.26
C SER A 193 25.97 -12.11 4.47
N ALA A 194 25.43 -12.13 5.68
CA ALA A 194 26.18 -12.15 6.93
C ALA A 194 26.66 -13.55 7.39
N LYS A 195 26.44 -14.61 6.58
CA LYS A 195 26.80 -16.02 6.87
C LYS A 195 26.21 -16.58 8.18
N ASN A 196 25.04 -16.10 8.59
CA ASN A 196 24.34 -16.65 9.76
C ASN A 196 23.68 -18.00 9.44
N LYS A 197 23.90 -19.01 10.30
CA LYS A 197 23.36 -20.37 10.13
C LYS A 197 21.83 -20.41 10.15
N ASP A 198 21.20 -19.53 10.93
CA ASP A 198 19.74 -19.44 11.08
C ASP A 198 19.05 -18.71 9.90
N SER A 199 19.81 -18.28 8.88
CA SER A 199 19.25 -17.59 7.71
C SER A 199 18.15 -18.41 7.03
N TRP A 200 18.32 -19.72 6.86
CA TRP A 200 17.34 -20.58 6.19
C TRP A 200 15.97 -20.66 6.89
N ALA A 201 15.90 -20.43 8.20
CA ALA A 201 14.62 -20.35 8.90
C ALA A 201 13.79 -19.14 8.43
N TRP A 202 14.43 -18.02 8.08
CA TRP A 202 13.73 -16.87 7.50
C TRP A 202 13.16 -17.16 6.12
N ARG A 203 13.89 -17.92 5.29
CA ARG A 203 13.38 -18.39 4.00
C ARG A 203 12.19 -19.33 4.18
N GLY A 204 12.27 -20.24 5.16
CA GLY A 204 11.15 -21.11 5.54
C GLY A 204 9.91 -20.33 5.94
N LEU A 205 10.05 -19.29 6.79
CA LEU A 205 8.94 -18.39 7.14
C LEU A 205 8.37 -17.68 5.92
N SER A 206 9.21 -17.19 5.01
CA SER A 206 8.75 -16.54 3.78
C SER A 206 7.85 -17.46 2.95
N ILE A 207 8.23 -18.72 2.79
CA ILE A 207 7.43 -19.72 2.07
C ILE A 207 6.11 -20.00 2.81
N VAL A 208 6.14 -20.13 4.14
CA VAL A 208 4.94 -20.34 4.96
C VAL A 208 3.96 -19.18 4.78
N PHE A 209 4.40 -17.93 4.91
CA PHE A 209 3.54 -16.76 4.76
C PHE A 209 3.03 -16.56 3.33
N ALA A 210 3.79 -16.98 2.30
CA ALA A 210 3.29 -17.02 0.93
C ALA A 210 2.17 -18.07 0.76
N GLY A 211 2.32 -19.23 1.41
CA GLY A 211 1.28 -20.26 1.46
C GLY A 211 0.01 -19.78 2.16
N LEU A 212 0.15 -19.14 3.34
CA LEU A 212 -0.99 -18.56 4.07
C LEU A 212 -1.67 -17.45 3.26
N SER A 213 -0.89 -16.60 2.59
CA SER A 213 -1.44 -15.57 1.69
C SER A 213 -2.24 -16.17 0.53
N LEU A 214 -1.79 -17.30 -0.02
CA LEU A 214 -2.50 -17.99 -1.09
C LEU A 214 -3.78 -18.65 -0.60
N ASP A 215 -3.72 -19.26 0.58
CA ASP A 215 -4.88 -19.87 1.25
C ASP A 215 -5.97 -18.82 1.49
N GLU A 216 -5.62 -17.69 2.11
CA GLU A 216 -6.52 -16.55 2.35
C GLU A 216 -7.22 -16.07 1.07
N LEU A 217 -6.48 -15.95 -0.04
CA LEU A 217 -7.06 -15.44 -1.29
C LEU A 217 -7.92 -16.47 -2.05
N ILE A 218 -7.88 -17.75 -1.68
CA ILE A 218 -8.55 -18.84 -2.41
C ILE A 218 -9.57 -19.60 -1.53
N GLY A 219 -9.47 -19.44 -0.20
CA GLY A 219 -10.20 -20.21 0.80
C GLY A 219 -9.88 -21.70 0.73
N LEU A 220 -8.60 -22.11 0.73
CA LEU A 220 -8.28 -23.55 0.66
C LEU A 220 -8.70 -24.27 1.93
N HIS A 221 -8.51 -23.67 3.10
CA HIS A 221 -8.91 -24.25 4.38
C HIS A 221 -10.44 -24.45 4.47
N GLU A 222 -11.23 -23.51 3.94
CA GLU A 222 -12.68 -23.69 3.83
C GLU A 222 -13.05 -24.94 3.00
N ARG A 223 -12.37 -25.12 1.85
CA ARG A 223 -12.59 -26.28 0.96
C ARG A 223 -12.17 -27.60 1.60
N LEU A 224 -11.24 -27.57 2.56
CA LEU A 224 -10.80 -28.75 3.30
C LEU A 224 -11.77 -29.17 4.40
N THR A 225 -12.65 -28.27 4.87
CA THR A 225 -13.65 -28.57 5.90
C THR A 225 -14.49 -29.80 5.55
N LYS A 226 -15.12 -29.82 4.37
CA LYS A 226 -16.05 -30.88 4.02
C LYS A 226 -15.37 -32.26 3.88
N PRO A 227 -14.27 -32.40 3.10
CA PRO A 227 -13.57 -33.68 2.99
C PRO A 227 -13.08 -34.24 4.33
N LEU A 228 -12.51 -33.38 5.20
CA LEU A 228 -12.03 -33.80 6.51
C LEU A 228 -13.19 -34.14 7.45
N GLY A 229 -14.28 -33.39 7.39
CA GLY A 229 -15.46 -33.63 8.21
C GLY A 229 -16.14 -34.95 7.89
N GLU A 230 -16.26 -35.30 6.61
CA GLU A 230 -16.77 -36.60 6.16
C GLU A 230 -15.84 -37.76 6.54
N MET A 231 -14.52 -37.57 6.42
CA MET A 231 -13.52 -38.60 6.73
C MET A 231 -13.44 -38.93 8.23
N PHE A 232 -13.57 -37.92 9.09
CA PHE A 232 -13.45 -38.07 10.55
C PHE A 232 -14.80 -38.02 11.29
N ASN A 233 -15.92 -37.90 10.56
CA ASN A 233 -17.28 -37.77 11.11
C ASN A 233 -17.37 -36.66 12.18
N THR A 234 -16.89 -35.47 11.85
CA THR A 234 -16.80 -34.35 12.80
C THR A 234 -18.13 -33.60 12.94
N GLY A 235 -18.28 -32.88 14.05
CA GLY A 235 -19.46 -32.06 14.35
C GLY A 235 -19.23 -31.20 15.59
N GLY A 236 -20.22 -30.37 15.95
CA GLY A 236 -20.10 -29.43 17.07
C GLY A 236 -18.89 -28.51 16.90
N PHE A 237 -17.98 -28.48 17.88
CA PHE A 237 -16.76 -27.66 17.81
C PHE A 237 -15.89 -27.95 16.58
N LEU A 238 -15.88 -29.19 16.07
CA LEU A 238 -15.10 -29.57 14.89
C LEU A 238 -15.94 -29.54 13.60
N TYR A 239 -17.02 -28.76 13.58
CA TYR A 239 -17.82 -28.56 12.37
C TYR A 239 -16.95 -28.06 11.20
N TYR A 240 -16.11 -27.07 11.47
CA TYR A 240 -15.03 -26.65 10.57
C TYR A 240 -13.82 -27.57 10.75
N ALA A 241 -13.89 -28.74 10.11
CA ALA A 241 -12.94 -29.83 10.31
C ALA A 241 -11.50 -29.49 9.87
N TRP A 242 -11.30 -28.45 9.06
CA TRP A 242 -9.97 -27.99 8.65
C TRP A 242 -9.09 -27.63 9.85
N VAL A 243 -9.68 -27.25 10.99
CA VAL A 243 -9.00 -26.98 12.27
C VAL A 243 -8.09 -28.13 12.68
N ILE A 244 -8.43 -29.39 12.36
CA ILE A 244 -7.57 -30.56 12.62
C ILE A 244 -6.26 -30.43 11.83
N GLY A 245 -6.36 -30.11 10.53
CA GLY A 245 -5.20 -29.86 9.67
C GLY A 245 -4.40 -28.63 10.13
N GLY A 246 -5.08 -27.54 10.49
CA GLY A 246 -4.48 -26.35 11.06
C GLY A 246 -3.70 -26.63 12.35
N ALA A 247 -4.26 -27.42 13.28
CA ALA A 247 -3.61 -27.79 14.53
C ALA A 247 -2.34 -28.65 14.29
N VAL A 248 -2.41 -29.61 13.36
CA VAL A 248 -1.24 -30.41 12.96
C VAL A 248 -0.17 -29.50 12.33
N PHE A 249 -0.58 -28.57 11.46
CA PHE A 249 0.32 -27.60 10.85
C PHE A 249 1.02 -26.73 11.90
N VAL A 250 0.28 -26.17 12.87
CA VAL A 250 0.85 -25.37 13.97
C VAL A 250 1.83 -26.20 14.81
N PHE A 251 1.49 -27.45 15.11
CA PHE A 251 2.39 -28.35 15.86
C PHE A 251 3.71 -28.58 15.11
N VAL A 252 3.66 -28.93 13.83
CA VAL A 252 4.86 -29.11 12.99
C VAL A 252 5.63 -27.82 12.85
N PHE A 253 4.95 -26.69 12.67
CA PHE A 253 5.56 -25.36 12.60
C PHE A 253 6.36 -25.05 13.87
N LEU A 254 5.80 -25.29 15.06
CA LEU A 254 6.51 -25.08 16.32
C LEU A 254 7.70 -26.04 16.51
N LEU A 255 7.62 -27.27 16.02
CA LEU A 255 8.78 -28.19 16.05
C LEU A 255 9.92 -27.71 15.15
N VAL A 256 9.61 -27.25 13.94
CA VAL A 256 10.60 -26.80 12.95
C VAL A 256 11.19 -25.44 13.34
N PHE A 257 10.35 -24.47 13.69
CA PHE A 257 10.77 -23.09 13.95
C PHE A 257 10.97 -22.76 15.42
N GLY A 258 10.58 -23.63 16.36
CA GLY A 258 10.67 -23.35 17.80
C GLY A 258 12.10 -23.07 18.26
N ARG A 259 13.07 -23.89 17.80
CA ARG A 259 14.50 -23.62 18.05
C ARG A 259 14.89 -22.25 17.53
N PHE A 260 14.54 -21.92 16.29
CA PHE A 260 14.85 -20.63 15.68
C PHE A 260 14.25 -19.46 16.47
N ILE A 261 12.99 -19.54 16.89
CA ILE A 261 12.31 -18.50 17.68
C ILE A 261 13.04 -18.25 19.01
N ILE A 262 13.56 -19.29 19.67
CA ILE A 262 14.29 -19.16 20.94
C ILE A 262 15.59 -18.35 20.76
N HIS A 263 16.27 -18.48 19.62
CA HIS A 263 17.53 -17.78 19.32
C HIS A 263 17.34 -16.30 18.94
N LEU A 264 16.11 -15.85 18.65
CA LEU A 264 15.83 -14.45 18.33
C LEU A 264 16.07 -13.51 19.52
N PRO A 265 16.42 -12.23 19.26
CA PRO A 265 16.51 -11.21 20.31
C PRO A 265 15.24 -11.15 21.16
N ARG A 266 15.38 -10.93 22.48
CA ARG A 266 14.28 -11.01 23.46
C ARG A 266 13.03 -10.24 23.05
N LYS A 267 13.19 -9.03 22.49
CA LYS A 267 12.08 -8.18 22.02
C LYS A 267 11.34 -8.82 20.84
N THR A 268 12.07 -9.26 19.81
CA THR A 268 11.50 -9.88 18.61
C THR A 268 10.84 -11.20 18.93
N ARG A 269 11.49 -12.04 19.74
CA ARG A 269 10.93 -13.31 20.22
C ARG A 269 9.58 -13.11 20.90
N ARG A 270 9.48 -12.15 21.82
CA ARG A 270 8.21 -11.85 22.51
C ARG A 270 7.12 -11.41 21.53
N LEU A 271 7.45 -10.53 20.58
CA LEU A 271 6.47 -10.06 19.61
C LEU A 271 6.02 -11.18 18.65
N PHE A 272 6.91 -12.08 18.25
CA PHE A 272 6.56 -13.25 17.43
C PHE A 272 5.60 -14.18 18.17
N LEU A 273 5.87 -14.47 19.45
CA LEU A 273 4.99 -15.30 20.27
C LEU A 273 3.62 -14.65 20.48
N ILE A 274 3.56 -13.34 20.72
CA ILE A 274 2.30 -12.61 20.82
C ILE A 274 1.54 -12.67 19.49
N ALA A 275 2.20 -12.34 18.38
CA ALA A 275 1.59 -12.37 17.04
C ALA A 275 1.02 -13.75 16.71
N GLY A 276 1.83 -14.82 16.88
CA GLY A 276 1.41 -16.18 16.61
C GLY A 276 0.28 -16.64 17.53
N THR A 277 0.30 -16.28 18.81
CA THR A 277 -0.78 -16.64 19.74
C THR A 277 -2.08 -15.95 19.36
N VAL A 278 -2.02 -14.64 19.04
CA VAL A 278 -3.20 -13.86 18.62
C VAL A 278 -3.79 -14.43 17.33
N TYR A 279 -2.95 -14.71 16.32
CA TYR A 279 -3.36 -15.31 15.06
C TYR A 279 -4.01 -16.69 15.24
N VAL A 280 -3.32 -17.62 15.91
CA VAL A 280 -3.82 -18.99 16.14
C VAL A 280 -5.09 -19.00 17.01
N SER A 281 -5.24 -18.04 17.92
CA SER A 281 -6.47 -17.92 18.72
C SER A 281 -7.68 -17.51 17.89
N GLY A 282 -7.50 -16.76 16.79
CA GLY A 282 -8.53 -16.57 15.76
C GLY A 282 -8.72 -17.88 14.99
N ALA A 283 -7.80 -18.15 14.07
CA ALA A 283 -7.81 -19.28 13.13
C ALA A 283 -8.24 -20.65 13.68
N ILE A 284 -7.88 -20.97 14.93
CA ILE A 284 -8.28 -22.23 15.57
C ILE A 284 -9.25 -21.97 16.71
N GLY A 285 -8.97 -20.99 17.57
CA GLY A 285 -9.73 -20.80 18.80
C GLY A 285 -11.16 -20.32 18.54
N THR A 286 -11.35 -19.25 17.77
CA THR A 286 -12.68 -18.74 17.45
C THR A 286 -13.37 -19.62 16.42
N GLU A 287 -12.62 -20.27 15.53
CA GLU A 287 -13.15 -21.19 14.52
C GLU A 287 -13.90 -22.35 15.18
N LEU A 288 -13.35 -22.91 16.27
CA LEU A 288 -14.02 -23.93 17.07
C LEU A 288 -15.34 -23.42 17.69
N ILE A 289 -15.35 -22.17 18.17
CA ILE A 289 -16.53 -21.53 18.76
C ILE A 289 -17.59 -21.26 17.68
N GLY A 290 -17.18 -20.72 16.54
CA GLY A 290 -18.03 -20.47 15.37
C GLY A 290 -18.61 -21.76 14.82
N GLY A 291 -17.79 -22.81 14.69
CA GLY A 291 -18.21 -24.15 14.27
C GLY A 291 -19.24 -24.77 15.20
N TYR A 292 -19.03 -24.69 16.52
CA TYR A 292 -20.01 -25.13 17.51
C TYR A 292 -21.34 -24.38 17.35
N TYR A 293 -21.28 -23.06 17.20
CA TYR A 293 -22.49 -22.25 17.04
C TYR A 293 -23.23 -22.58 15.73
N HIS A 294 -22.51 -22.71 14.61
CA HIS A 294 -23.10 -23.06 13.32
C HIS A 294 -23.77 -24.44 13.37
N TYR A 295 -23.14 -25.42 13.99
CA TYR A 295 -23.68 -26.78 14.06
C TYR A 295 -25.00 -26.88 14.84
N TYR A 296 -25.11 -26.20 15.99
CA TYR A 296 -26.29 -26.31 16.85
C TYR A 296 -27.34 -25.22 16.62
N TYR A 297 -26.95 -24.09 16.02
CA TYR A 297 -27.82 -22.94 15.80
C TYR A 297 -27.88 -22.57 14.31
N THR A 298 -27.63 -21.31 13.95
CA THR A 298 -27.73 -20.81 12.58
C THR A 298 -26.56 -19.91 12.26
N SER A 299 -25.97 -20.07 11.09
CA SER A 299 -24.98 -19.14 10.55
C SER A 299 -25.60 -17.81 10.10
N ASN A 300 -26.92 -17.77 9.89
CA ASN A 300 -27.64 -16.57 9.47
C ASN A 300 -28.11 -15.74 10.67
N SER A 301 -27.18 -15.24 11.49
CA SER A 301 -27.51 -14.37 12.62
C SER A 301 -26.44 -13.31 12.89
N MET A 302 -26.84 -12.17 13.46
CA MET A 302 -25.92 -11.11 13.89
C MET A 302 -24.89 -11.61 14.90
N LEU A 303 -25.27 -12.56 15.75
CA LEU A 303 -24.36 -13.17 16.73
C LEU A 303 -23.27 -13.97 16.03
N TYR A 304 -23.63 -14.77 15.03
CA TYR A 304 -22.65 -15.52 14.23
C TYR A 304 -21.69 -14.56 13.50
N SER A 305 -22.21 -13.53 12.82
CA SER A 305 -21.38 -12.50 12.17
C SER A 305 -20.44 -11.78 13.15
N SER A 306 -20.83 -11.64 14.42
CA SER A 306 -19.98 -11.04 15.44
C SER A 306 -18.85 -11.98 15.88
N ILE A 307 -19.11 -13.29 15.97
CA ILE A 307 -18.10 -14.30 16.29
C ILE A 307 -17.02 -14.32 15.20
N THR A 308 -17.44 -14.33 13.93
CA THR A 308 -16.50 -14.38 12.80
C THR A 308 -15.82 -13.04 12.56
N THR A 309 -16.46 -11.91 12.89
CA THR A 309 -15.76 -10.62 12.97
C THR A 309 -14.62 -10.66 14.00
N VAL A 310 -14.81 -11.32 15.15
CA VAL A 310 -13.76 -11.43 16.18
C VAL A 310 -12.61 -12.30 15.69
N GLU A 311 -12.91 -13.42 15.03
CA GLU A 311 -11.94 -14.31 14.37
C GLU A 311 -11.02 -13.54 13.43
N GLU A 312 -11.62 -12.90 12.43
CA GLU A 312 -10.95 -12.13 11.39
C GLU A 312 -10.09 -11.00 11.96
N VAL A 313 -10.62 -10.28 12.95
CA VAL A 313 -9.87 -9.23 13.63
C VAL A 313 -8.69 -9.81 14.40
N LEU A 314 -8.83 -10.95 15.08
CA LEU A 314 -7.71 -11.60 15.76
C LEU A 314 -6.63 -12.03 14.77
N GLU A 315 -6.99 -12.61 13.64
CA GLU A 315 -6.06 -12.98 12.59
C GLU A 315 -5.29 -11.77 12.05
N MET A 316 -6.02 -10.74 11.60
CA MET A 316 -5.41 -9.51 11.09
C MET A 316 -4.53 -8.82 12.15
N LEU A 317 -4.93 -8.80 13.42
CA LEU A 317 -4.12 -8.26 14.51
C LEU A 317 -2.82 -9.06 14.70
N GLY A 318 -2.88 -10.38 14.63
CA GLY A 318 -1.71 -11.25 14.68
C GLY A 318 -0.71 -10.89 13.58
N VAL A 319 -1.19 -10.75 12.34
CA VAL A 319 -0.39 -10.34 11.17
C VAL A 319 0.21 -8.94 11.36
N ILE A 320 -0.56 -7.96 11.84
CA ILE A 320 -0.07 -6.59 12.07
C ILE A 320 1.03 -6.55 13.14
N ILE A 321 0.87 -7.29 14.24
CA ILE A 321 1.90 -7.40 15.28
C ILE A 321 3.17 -8.06 14.70
N PHE A 322 3.01 -9.05 13.82
CA PHE A 322 4.13 -9.70 13.14
C PHE A 322 4.87 -8.74 12.20
N ILE A 323 4.16 -7.97 11.38
CA ILE A 323 4.74 -6.92 10.52
C ILE A 323 5.53 -5.92 11.36
N TYR A 324 4.94 -5.46 12.48
CA TYR A 324 5.62 -4.57 13.42
C TYR A 324 6.91 -5.20 13.98
N ALA A 325 6.86 -6.48 14.34
CA ALA A 325 8.01 -7.21 14.86
C ALA A 325 9.14 -7.31 13.82
N LEU A 326 8.80 -7.60 12.56
CA LEU A 326 9.76 -7.68 11.45
C LEU A 326 10.39 -6.33 11.15
N LEU A 327 9.59 -5.27 11.01
CA LEU A 327 10.11 -3.92 10.76
C LEU A 327 10.97 -3.42 11.94
N SER A 328 10.56 -3.70 13.18
CA SER A 328 11.38 -3.39 14.36
C SER A 328 12.67 -4.21 14.39
N TYR A 329 12.65 -5.47 13.95
CA TYR A 329 13.83 -6.32 13.88
C TYR A 329 14.83 -5.81 12.85
N ILE A 330 14.35 -5.47 11.64
CA ILE A 330 15.15 -4.91 10.55
C ILE A 330 15.82 -3.61 11.02
N ASN A 331 15.04 -2.66 11.54
CA ASN A 331 15.56 -1.38 12.00
C ASN A 331 16.61 -1.50 13.13
N SER A 332 16.50 -2.52 13.99
CA SER A 332 17.39 -2.66 15.16
C SER A 332 18.64 -3.50 14.87
N ASN A 333 18.54 -4.51 14.00
CA ASN A 333 19.59 -5.52 13.81
C ASN A 333 20.30 -5.39 12.46
N MET A 334 19.71 -4.68 11.50
CA MET A 334 20.23 -4.56 10.13
C MET A 334 20.60 -3.10 9.87
N LYS A 335 21.73 -2.66 10.47
CA LYS A 335 22.26 -1.31 10.28
C LYS A 335 22.60 -1.08 8.80
N GLY A 336 22.11 0.01 8.22
CA GLY A 336 22.39 0.40 6.83
C GLY A 336 21.45 -0.18 5.78
N ILE A 337 20.33 -0.80 6.18
CA ILE A 337 19.26 -1.19 5.25
C ILE A 337 18.11 -0.20 5.37
N ASP A 338 18.02 0.70 4.40
CA ASP A 338 16.86 1.54 4.18
C ASP A 338 15.91 0.83 3.22
N ILE A 339 14.74 0.43 3.72
CA ILE A 339 13.67 -0.12 2.86
C ILE A 339 12.94 1.09 2.26
N GLY A 340 13.39 1.47 1.07
CA GLY A 340 12.78 2.48 0.22
C GLY A 340 12.38 1.91 -1.13
N ILE A 341 11.20 2.30 -1.63
CA ILE A 341 10.85 2.04 -3.03
C ILE A 341 11.60 3.08 -3.87
N HIS A 342 12.60 2.64 -4.63
CA HIS A 342 13.32 3.48 -5.57
C HIS A 342 12.70 3.33 -6.97
N LEU A 343 11.89 4.31 -7.37
CA LEU A 343 11.40 4.41 -8.74
C LEU A 343 12.50 5.08 -9.59
N ASN A 344 13.09 4.31 -10.50
CA ASN A 344 14.12 4.81 -11.41
C ASN A 344 13.49 5.01 -12.80
N ASP A 345 13.50 6.23 -13.33
CA ASP A 345 13.10 6.52 -14.71
C ASP A 345 14.20 6.02 -15.66
N GLY A 346 14.22 4.71 -15.90
CA GLY A 346 15.20 4.06 -16.76
C GLY A 346 15.00 4.41 -18.24
N LYS A 347 15.69 5.44 -18.75
CA LYS A 347 16.10 5.44 -20.15
C LYS A 347 17.26 4.45 -20.30
N LYS A 348 17.00 3.37 -21.04
CA LYS A 348 17.94 2.31 -21.46
C LYS A 348 19.38 2.83 -21.65
N GLN A 349 20.31 2.36 -20.83
CA GLN A 349 21.71 2.26 -21.22
C GLN A 349 21.83 1.14 -22.24
N ASN A 350 21.87 1.49 -23.53
CA ASN A 350 22.41 0.57 -24.54
C ASN A 350 23.92 0.51 -24.35
N HIS A 351 24.41 -0.67 -23.96
CA HIS A 351 25.82 -1.01 -24.04
C HIS A 351 26.29 -0.90 -25.50
N ARG A 352 27.21 0.02 -25.76
CA ARG A 352 28.24 -0.13 -26.78
C ARG A 352 29.54 -0.42 -26.05
N ASN A 353 30.05 -1.62 -26.22
CA ASN A 353 31.41 -1.88 -26.70
C ASN A 353 31.52 -3.35 -27.08
#